data_AF-A0A527NVJ2-F1
#
_entry.id   AF-A0A527NVJ2-F1
#
_cell.length_a   1.000
_cell.length_b   1.000
_cell.length_c   1.000
_cell.angle_alpha   90.00
_cell.angle_beta   90.00
_cell.angle_gamma   90.00
#
_symmetry.space_group_name_H-M   'P 1'
#
loop_
_entity.id
_entity.type
_entity.pdbx_description
1 polymer ?
#
loop_
_entity_poly.entity_id
_entity_poly.type
_entity_poly.pdbx_seq_one_letter_code
_entity_poly.pdbx_strand_id
1 'polypeptide(L)'
;MPALFNSPGDPDLKAAVDFILERPPRKQIIANGVLTWSDSVPDTDLLSDRLLIYVRRVRNNLFHGGKFNGHWFEPERSELLLRHSLVILRACINASNDLGEAFHN
;
A
#
# COMPACT_ATOMS: atom_id res chain seq x y z
N MET A 1 13.37 8.96 -7.52
CA MET A 1 12.12 8.54 -6.86
C MET A 1 11.19 9.67 -6.41
N PRO A 2 11.63 10.81 -5.81
CA PRO A 2 10.70 11.82 -5.28
C PRO A 2 9.72 12.40 -6.32
N ALA A 3 10.18 12.60 -7.56
CA ALA A 3 9.33 13.14 -8.63
C ALA A 3 8.20 12.20 -9.06
N LEU A 4 8.35 10.88 -8.88
CA LEU A 4 7.40 9.87 -9.40
C LEU A 4 5.99 10.06 -8.83
N PHE A 5 5.89 10.35 -7.53
CA PHE A 5 4.60 10.45 -6.84
C PHE A 5 4.15 11.90 -6.61
N ASN A 6 5.09 12.86 -6.53
CA ASN A 6 4.74 14.26 -6.32
C ASN A 6 4.08 14.90 -7.56
N SER A 7 4.36 14.38 -8.76
CA SER A 7 3.73 14.84 -10.00
C SER A 7 3.63 13.67 -10.98
N PRO A 8 2.67 12.75 -10.76
CA PRO A 8 2.49 11.58 -11.61
C PRO A 8 2.05 12.02 -13.01
N GLY A 9 2.84 11.68 -14.03
CA GLY A 9 2.46 11.89 -15.44
C GLY A 9 1.46 10.85 -15.97
N ASP A 10 1.32 9.72 -15.26
CA ASP A 10 0.38 8.65 -15.56
C ASP A 10 -0.93 8.85 -14.77
N PRO A 11 -2.09 8.97 -15.44
CA PRO A 11 -3.39 9.09 -14.79
C PRO A 11 -3.73 7.94 -13.83
N ASP A 12 -3.33 6.71 -14.16
CA ASP A 12 -3.61 5.54 -13.32
C ASP A 12 -2.78 5.58 -12.04
N LEU A 13 -1.52 6.00 -12.16
CA LEU A 13 -0.65 6.22 -11.00
C LEU A 13 -1.20 7.35 -10.12
N LYS A 14 -1.65 8.45 -10.72
CA LYS A 14 -2.29 9.54 -9.97
C LYS A 14 -3.51 9.04 -9.20
N ALA A 15 -4.43 8.34 -9.86
CA ALA A 15 -5.62 7.78 -9.22
C ALA A 15 -5.26 6.82 -8.07
N ALA A 16 -4.20 6.02 -8.23
CA ALA A 16 -3.72 5.11 -7.19
C ALA A 16 -3.11 5.84 -5.99
N VAL A 17 -2.31 6.88 -6.22
CA VAL A 17 -1.77 7.72 -5.15
C VAL A 17 -2.91 8.39 -4.38
N ASP A 18 -3.83 9.04 -5.08
CA ASP A 18 -4.97 9.75 -4.46
C ASP A 18 -5.82 8.77 -3.62
N PHE A 19 -6.19 7.63 -4.19
CA PHE A 19 -6.99 6.62 -3.49
C PHE A 19 -6.32 6.11 -2.20
N ILE A 20 -5.03 5.79 -2.24
CA ILE A 20 -4.31 5.27 -1.06
C ILE A 20 -4.20 6.34 0.03
N LEU A 21 -4.06 7.61 -0.32
CA LEU A 21 -4.01 8.71 0.65
C LEU A 21 -5.39 9.01 1.26
N GLU A 22 -6.46 8.96 0.46
CA GLU A 22 -7.83 9.19 0.92
C GLU A 22 -8.41 8.02 1.72
N ARG A 23 -8.06 6.78 1.34
CA ARG A 23 -8.61 5.55 1.91
C ARG A 23 -7.48 4.63 2.41
N PRO A 24 -6.62 5.08 3.34
CA PRO A 24 -5.40 4.36 3.70
C PRO A 24 -5.68 3.00 4.35
N PRO A 25 -4.74 2.04 4.23
CA PRO A 25 -4.79 0.78 4.94
C PRO A 25 -4.48 0.98 6.42
N ARG A 26 -5.19 0.22 7.26
CA ARG A 26 -4.91 0.16 8.69
C ARG A 26 -3.58 -0.53 8.96
N LYS A 27 -2.93 -0.14 10.05
CA LYS A 27 -1.73 -0.81 10.59
C LYS A 27 -2.17 -1.98 11.47
N GLN A 28 -1.75 -3.18 11.13
CA GLN A 28 -1.85 -4.33 12.02
C GLN A 28 -0.93 -4.14 13.24
N ILE A 29 -1.48 -4.33 14.44
CA ILE A 29 -0.79 -4.20 15.73
C ILE A 29 -1.16 -5.37 16.65
N ILE A 30 -0.41 -5.57 17.72
CA ILE A 30 -0.78 -6.47 18.81
C ILE A 30 -1.23 -5.61 19.99
N ALA A 31 -2.47 -5.77 20.44
CA ALA A 31 -3.00 -5.11 21.63
C ALA A 31 -3.52 -6.19 22.57
N ASN A 32 -3.06 -6.18 23.83
CA ASN A 32 -3.45 -7.16 24.85
C ASN A 32 -3.26 -8.63 24.40
N GLY A 33 -2.18 -8.91 23.68
CA GLY A 33 -1.88 -10.25 23.16
C GLY A 33 -2.71 -10.67 21.93
N VAL A 34 -3.60 -9.81 21.43
CA VAL A 34 -4.48 -10.08 20.29
C VAL A 34 -4.09 -9.22 19.10
N LEU A 35 -4.10 -9.82 17.91
CA LEU A 35 -3.92 -9.09 16.66
C LEU A 35 -5.13 -8.17 16.39
N THR A 36 -4.86 -6.88 16.21
CA THR A 36 -5.87 -5.86 15.92
C THR A 36 -5.32 -4.83 14.93
N TRP A 37 -6.09 -3.78 14.65
CA TRP A 37 -5.74 -2.75 13.69
C TRP A 37 -5.82 -1.34 14.29
N SER A 38 -4.97 -0.45 13.77
CA SER A 38 -4.90 0.96 14.12
C SER A 38 -4.95 1.84 12.87
N ASP A 39 -5.65 2.98 12.95
CA ASP A 39 -5.72 3.99 11.89
C ASP A 39 -4.49 4.94 11.86
N SER A 40 -3.40 4.59 12.55
CA SER A 40 -2.17 5.41 12.60
C SER A 40 -1.58 5.75 11.22
N VAL A 41 -1.24 7.02 11.00
CA VAL A 41 -0.50 7.47 9.81
C VAL A 41 0.98 7.07 9.96
N PRO A 42 1.69 6.69 8.86
CA PRO A 42 3.13 6.48 8.88
C PRO A 42 3.86 7.75 9.35
N ASP A 43 4.83 7.57 10.25
CA ASP A 43 5.66 8.65 10.77
C ASP A 43 6.77 9.00 9.77
N THR A 44 6.40 9.80 8.77
CA THR A 44 7.29 10.30 7.70
C THR A 44 6.64 11.47 6.96
N ASP A 45 7.47 12.44 6.58
CA ASP A 45 7.08 13.58 5.75
C ASP A 45 7.24 13.31 4.25
N LEU A 46 7.92 12.22 3.88
CA LEU A 46 8.14 11.85 2.48
C LEU A 46 6.92 11.09 1.94
N LEU A 47 6.34 11.61 0.85
CA LEU A 47 5.21 10.96 0.17
C LEU A 47 5.56 9.54 -0.30
N SER A 48 6.76 9.34 -0.84
CA SER A 48 7.24 8.03 -1.28
C SER A 48 7.24 7.01 -0.14
N ASP A 49 7.76 7.39 1.01
CA ASP A 49 7.88 6.51 2.17
C ASP A 49 6.49 6.18 2.70
N ARG A 50 5.63 7.20 2.80
CA ARG A 50 4.24 7.02 3.23
C ARG A 50 3.50 6.02 2.34
N LEU A 51 3.56 6.18 1.03
CA LEU A 51 2.91 5.28 0.07
C LEU A 51 3.47 3.85 0.15
N LEU A 52 4.79 3.69 0.17
CA LEU A 52 5.42 2.36 0.25
C LEU A 52 5.15 1.67 1.60
N ILE A 53 5.05 2.42 2.70
CA ILE A 53 4.61 1.89 3.99
C ILE A 53 3.15 1.44 3.92
N TYR A 54 2.27 2.21 3.27
CA TYR A 54 0.89 1.79 3.07
C TYR A 54 0.79 0.51 2.22
N VAL A 55 1.52 0.39 1.12
CA VAL A 55 1.59 -0.85 0.32
C VAL A 55 2.02 -2.05 1.18
N ARG A 56 3.03 -1.87 2.04
CA ARG A 56 3.45 -2.91 3.00
C ARG A 56 2.33 -3.32 3.95
N ARG A 57 1.52 -2.37 4.43
CA ARG A 57 0.36 -2.66 5.28
C ARG A 57 -0.73 -3.41 4.52
N VAL A 58 -1.04 -3.05 3.27
CA VAL A 58 -1.99 -3.81 2.42
C VAL A 58 -1.54 -5.25 2.30
N ARG A 59 -0.25 -5.48 1.98
CA ARG A 59 0.34 -6.82 1.92
C ARG A 59 0.15 -7.56 3.24
N ASN A 60 0.50 -6.94 4.37
CA ASN A 60 0.37 -7.60 5.68
C ASN A 60 -1.08 -7.93 6.01
N ASN A 61 -2.01 -7.00 5.76
CA ASN A 61 -3.44 -7.21 5.98
C ASN A 61 -3.99 -8.36 5.13
N LEU A 62 -3.51 -8.55 3.90
CA LEU A 62 -3.88 -9.70 3.06
C LEU A 62 -3.46 -11.04 3.69
N PHE A 63 -2.21 -11.15 4.16
CA PHE A 63 -1.69 -12.40 4.75
C PHE A 63 -2.34 -12.77 6.09
N HIS A 64 -2.81 -11.79 6.85
CA HIS A 64 -3.33 -11.98 8.21
C HIS A 64 -4.85 -11.87 8.32
N GLY A 65 -5.51 -11.12 7.43
CA GLY A 65 -6.96 -10.92 7.43
C GLY A 65 -7.75 -12.20 7.14
N GLY A 66 -7.24 -13.08 6.28
CA GLY A 66 -7.89 -14.37 5.97
C GLY A 66 -7.76 -15.43 7.06
N LYS A 67 -6.92 -15.21 8.08
CA LYS A 67 -6.69 -16.15 9.19
C LYS A 67 -7.50 -15.84 10.45
N PHE A 68 -8.21 -14.71 10.49
CA PHE A 68 -8.94 -14.25 11.67
C PHE A 68 -10.46 -14.38 11.50
N ASN A 69 -10.99 -15.51 12.00
CA ASN A 69 -12.34 -15.67 12.58
C ASN A 69 -13.53 -14.95 11.92
N GLY A 70 -13.63 -14.94 10.58
CA GLY A 70 -14.84 -14.48 9.89
C GLY A 70 -15.09 -12.96 9.91
N HIS A 71 -14.17 -12.15 10.47
CA HIS A 71 -14.19 -10.69 10.34
C HIS A 71 -13.49 -10.25 9.05
N TRP A 72 -13.83 -10.91 7.93
CA TRP A 72 -13.27 -10.54 6.64
C TRP A 72 -13.76 -9.13 6.29
N PHE A 73 -12.84 -8.18 6.44
CA PHE A 73 -13.04 -6.77 6.15
C PHE A 73 -13.51 -6.57 4.71
N GLU A 74 -14.53 -5.73 4.55
CA GLU A 74 -14.94 -5.03 3.32
C GLU A 74 -14.19 -5.54 2.06
N PRO A 75 -14.64 -6.66 1.45
CA PRO A 75 -13.92 -7.32 0.37
C PRO A 75 -13.58 -6.37 -0.78
N GLU A 76 -14.55 -5.52 -1.12
CA GLU A 76 -14.45 -4.47 -2.14
C GLU A 76 -13.34 -3.47 -1.84
N ARG A 77 -13.24 -2.99 -0.59
CA ARG A 77 -12.17 -2.07 -0.18
C ARG A 77 -10.81 -2.75 -0.24
N SER A 78 -10.73 -4.02 0.17
CA SER A 78 -9.49 -4.78 0.15
C SER A 78 -8.99 -5.00 -1.28
N GLU A 79 -9.89 -5.30 -2.21
CA GLU A 79 -9.56 -5.40 -3.64
C GLU A 79 -9.03 -4.07 -4.20
N LEU A 80 -9.71 -2.96 -3.92
CA LEU A 80 -9.28 -1.63 -4.37
C LEU A 80 -7.90 -1.26 -3.82
N LEU A 81 -7.66 -1.49 -2.53
CA LEU A 81 -6.34 -1.29 -1.89
C LEU A 81 -5.25 -2.10 -2.58
N LEU A 82 -5.51 -3.37 -2.91
CA LEU A 82 -4.57 -4.24 -3.62
C LEU A 82 -4.30 -3.73 -5.04
N ARG A 83 -5.37 -3.39 -5.79
CA ARG A 83 -5.27 -2.91 -7.16
C ARG A 83 -4.41 -1.64 -7.24
N HIS A 84 -4.70 -0.64 -6.41
CA HIS A 84 -3.92 0.60 -6.39
C HIS A 84 -2.48 0.39 -5.87
N SER A 85 -2.28 -0.54 -4.93
CA SER A 85 -0.92 -0.91 -4.49
C SER A 85 -0.08 -1.51 -5.62
N LEU A 86 -0.68 -2.36 -6.46
CA LEU A 86 0.01 -2.95 -7.61
C LEU A 86 0.38 -1.89 -8.66
N VAL A 87 -0.49 -0.91 -8.91
CA VAL A 87 -0.19 0.24 -9.80
C VAL A 87 1.03 1.00 -9.28
N ILE A 88 1.07 1.33 -7.98
CA ILE A 88 2.21 2.01 -7.35
C ILE A 88 3.51 1.20 -7.50
N LEU A 89 3.47 -0.11 -7.23
CA LEU A 89 4.64 -0.98 -7.36
C LEU A 89 5.12 -1.09 -8.81
N ARG A 90 4.19 -1.20 -9.76
CA ARG A 90 4.52 -1.24 -11.20
C ARG A 90 5.19 0.06 -11.64
N ALA A 91 4.70 1.21 -11.18
CA ALA A 91 5.32 2.49 -11.46
C ALA A 91 6.76 2.57 -10.89
N CYS A 92 7.01 2.02 -9.71
CA CYS A 92 8.37 1.93 -9.16
C CYS A 92 9.29 1.10 -10.07
N ILE A 93 8.84 -0.08 -10.47
CA ILE A 93 9.56 -1.00 -11.36
C ILE A 93 9.90 -0.31 -12.69
N ASN A 94 8.94 0.37 -13.30
CA ASN A 94 9.11 1.04 -14.58
C ASN A 94 10.01 2.30 -14.50
N ALA A 95 10.14 2.89 -13.31
CA ALA A 95 10.93 4.12 -13.10
C ALA A 95 12.42 3.86 -12.85
N SER A 96 12.85 2.60 -12.67
CA SER A 96 14.23 2.24 -12.37
C SER A 96 14.62 0.95 -13.08
N ASN A 97 15.59 1.03 -14.01
CA ASN A 97 16.09 -0.14 -14.73
C ASN A 97 16.65 -1.20 -13.77
N ASP A 98 17.47 -0.80 -12.80
CA ASP A 98 18.03 -1.72 -11.79
C ASP A 98 16.93 -2.47 -11.01
N LEU A 99 15.85 -1.77 -10.62
CA LEU A 99 14.72 -2.39 -9.93
C LEU A 99 13.93 -3.31 -10.87
N GLY A 100 13.79 -2.92 -12.14
CA GLY A 100 13.18 -3.74 -13.18
C GLY A 100 13.94 -5.04 -13.40
N GLU A 101 15.26 -4.96 -13.56
CA GLU A 101 16.13 -6.13 -13.69
C GLU A 101 16.04 -7.01 -12.45
N ALA A 102 16.13 -6.44 -11.24
CA ALA A 102 16.03 -7.20 -9.99
C ALA A 102 14.67 -7.89 -9.79
N PHE A 103 13.59 -7.35 -10.33
CA PHE A 103 12.24 -7.95 -10.23
C PHE A 103 12.02 -9.10 -11.22
N HIS A 104 12.71 -9.07 -12.37
CA HIS A 104 12.53 -10.04 -13.46
C HIS A 104 13.54 -11.21 -13.45
N ASN A 105 14.58 -11.14 -12.62
CA ASN A 105 15.52 -12.21 -12.35
C ASN A 105 15.09 -13.07 -11.16
#